data_AF-A0A914YFP7-F1
#
_entry.id   AF-A0A914YFP7-F1
#
_cell.length_a   1.000
_cell.length_b   1.000
_cell.length_c   1.000
_cell.angle_alpha   90.00
_cell.angle_beta   90.00
_cell.angle_gamma   90.00
#
_symmetry.space_group_name_H-M   'P 1'
#
loop_
_entity.id
_entity.type
_entity.pdbx_description
1 polymer ?
#
loop_
_entity_poly.entity_id
_entity_poly.type
_entity_poly.pdbx_seq_one_letter_code
_entity_poly.pdbx_strand_id
1 'polypeptide(L)'
;MTTCYTVIAKDCTAESEFVLMAKKREGEELELKMVTRTKTYELYEKNKKMVLEVNGYKIEEKDFEENGIYKVANREGLYEIRCKDTGASARFDGKNIIARIGTEYANRQCGICGHMNFDKSDDLRKADNQEAENLRDFHKSYLYRDSECDQSVIEAIEKDSSEEGREEEYREDVDYEDSENQDENIAPIHKTIVVEEDEGTICISKASHFQCPKGSQSTSGEFEEIEFACMKRHQHKAQKMLRQLLKPKVE
;
A
#
# COMPACT_ATOMS: atom_id res chain seq x y z
N MET A 1 4.21 8.26 -13.59
CA MET A 1 3.97 6.85 -14.00
C MET A 1 4.44 6.64 -15.43
N THR A 2 4.84 5.41 -15.75
CA THR A 2 5.40 4.98 -17.04
C THR A 2 4.31 4.46 -17.99
N THR A 3 4.63 4.21 -19.26
CA THR A 3 3.75 3.43 -20.17
C THR A 3 3.68 1.95 -19.80
N CYS A 4 4.62 1.46 -19.00
CA CYS A 4 4.54 0.15 -18.34
C CYS A 4 3.53 0.20 -17.18
N TYR A 5 2.83 -0.90 -16.94
CA TYR A 5 1.97 -1.03 -15.76
C TYR A 5 2.79 -1.02 -14.49
N THR A 6 2.37 -0.25 -13.49
CA THR A 6 2.82 -0.38 -12.11
C THR A 6 1.81 -1.23 -11.34
N VAL A 7 2.27 -2.27 -10.66
CA VAL A 7 1.44 -3.09 -9.77
C VAL A 7 1.13 -2.30 -8.50
N ILE A 8 -0.12 -1.89 -8.35
CA ILE A 8 -0.59 -1.09 -7.22
C ILE A 8 -0.78 -1.97 -5.98
N ALA A 9 -1.58 -3.03 -6.14
CA ALA A 9 -1.86 -4.02 -5.12
C ALA A 9 -2.15 -5.37 -5.79
N LYS A 10 -1.64 -6.45 -5.22
CA LYS A 10 -1.80 -7.81 -5.75
C LYS A 10 -1.83 -8.79 -4.60
N ASP A 11 -2.64 -9.84 -4.70
CA ASP A 11 -2.47 -11.02 -3.85
C ASP A 11 -1.26 -11.83 -4.34
N CYS A 12 -0.21 -11.88 -3.51
CA CYS A 12 1.07 -12.46 -3.87
C CYS A 12 1.25 -13.88 -3.31
N THR A 13 0.14 -14.54 -2.96
CA THR A 13 0.10 -16.00 -2.77
C THR A 13 0.26 -16.75 -4.10
N ALA A 14 0.49 -18.07 -4.01
CA ALA A 14 0.59 -18.93 -5.19
C ALA A 14 -0.69 -18.94 -6.04
N GLU A 15 -1.85 -18.74 -5.41
CA GLU A 15 -3.15 -18.72 -6.07
C GLU A 15 -3.78 -17.31 -6.05
N SER A 16 -3.04 -16.35 -6.61
CA SER A 16 -3.43 -14.94 -6.67
C SER A 16 -4.91 -14.73 -7.01
N GLU A 17 -5.64 -14.07 -6.11
CA GLU A 17 -7.07 -13.79 -6.29
C GLU A 17 -7.34 -12.51 -7.08
N PHE A 18 -6.44 -11.53 -6.99
CA PHE A 18 -6.52 -10.29 -7.76
C PHE A 18 -5.16 -9.63 -8.00
N VAL A 19 -5.10 -8.79 -9.03
CA VAL A 19 -4.07 -7.76 -9.23
C VAL A 19 -4.71 -6.47 -9.72
N LEU A 20 -4.34 -5.37 -9.10
CA LEU A 20 -4.66 -4.00 -9.49
C LEU A 20 -3.38 -3.33 -9.97
N MET A 21 -3.41 -2.80 -11.18
CA MET A 21 -2.28 -2.12 -11.79
C MET A 21 -2.76 -0.94 -12.61
N ALA A 22 -1.87 0.01 -12.87
CA ALA A 22 -2.17 1.13 -13.75
C ALA A 22 -0.95 1.55 -14.56
N LYS A 23 -1.20 2.13 -15.74
CA LYS A 23 -0.16 2.72 -16.59
C LYS A 23 -0.58 4.08 -17.10
N LYS A 24 0.38 4.84 -17.60
CA LYS A 24 0.15 6.09 -18.31
C LYS A 24 -0.27 5.78 -19.75
N ARG A 25 -1.30 6.46 -20.27
CA ARG A 25 -1.80 6.24 -21.63
C ARG A 25 -1.47 7.41 -22.57
N GLU A 26 -2.15 8.55 -22.40
CA GLU A 26 -1.92 9.79 -23.16
C GLU A 26 -1.89 10.98 -22.19
N GLY A 27 -1.03 11.97 -22.43
CA GLY A 27 -0.98 13.18 -21.58
C GLY A 27 -0.64 12.85 -20.12
N GLU A 28 -1.52 13.14 -19.17
CA GLU A 28 -1.42 12.73 -17.75
C GLU A 28 -2.54 11.74 -17.35
N GLU A 29 -3.25 11.17 -18.35
CA GLU A 29 -4.34 10.22 -18.10
C GLU A 29 -3.78 8.83 -17.83
N LEU A 30 -4.43 8.15 -16.88
CA LEU A 30 -4.12 6.80 -16.49
C LEU A 30 -5.08 5.80 -17.14
N GLU A 31 -4.59 4.58 -17.26
CA GLU A 31 -5.40 3.40 -17.51
C GLU A 31 -5.29 2.49 -16.29
N LEU A 32 -6.43 2.22 -15.65
CA LEU A 32 -6.54 1.29 -14.54
C LEU A 32 -6.92 -0.09 -15.07
N LYS A 33 -6.22 -1.12 -14.61
CA LYS A 33 -6.53 -2.52 -14.90
C LYS A 33 -6.62 -3.32 -13.62
N MET A 34 -7.75 -3.97 -13.40
CA MET A 34 -7.96 -4.92 -12.31
C MET A 34 -8.25 -6.30 -12.88
N VAL A 35 -7.46 -7.30 -12.53
CA VAL A 35 -7.67 -8.69 -12.94
C VAL A 35 -8.03 -9.49 -11.70
N THR A 36 -9.12 -10.25 -11.76
CA THR A 36 -9.50 -11.26 -10.78
C THR A 36 -9.49 -12.64 -11.43
N ARG A 37 -9.84 -13.68 -10.67
CA ARG A 37 -10.00 -15.04 -11.20
C ARG A 37 -11.04 -15.15 -12.33
N THR A 38 -12.04 -14.26 -12.37
CA THR A 38 -13.20 -14.38 -13.26
C THR A 38 -13.38 -13.20 -14.21
N LYS A 39 -12.83 -12.03 -13.88
CA LYS A 39 -13.05 -10.80 -14.63
C LYS A 39 -11.77 -9.99 -14.75
N THR A 40 -11.58 -9.40 -15.92
CA THR A 40 -10.60 -8.36 -16.17
C THR A 40 -11.34 -7.06 -16.42
N TYR A 41 -11.10 -6.05 -15.59
CA TYR A 41 -11.64 -4.71 -15.71
C TYR A 41 -10.56 -3.78 -16.26
N GLU A 42 -10.92 -2.97 -17.25
CA GLU A 42 -10.06 -1.92 -17.81
C GLU A 42 -10.85 -0.61 -17.86
N LEU A 43 -10.34 0.41 -17.17
CA LEU A 43 -10.96 1.73 -17.07
C LEU A 43 -9.95 2.78 -17.53
N TYR A 44 -10.38 3.65 -18.45
CA TYR A 44 -9.56 4.75 -18.95
C TYR A 44 -10.43 5.89 -19.46
N GLU A 45 -9.91 7.11 -19.45
CA GLU A 45 -10.57 8.23 -20.12
C GLU A 45 -10.26 8.21 -21.63
N LYS A 46 -11.26 8.55 -22.44
CA LYS A 46 -11.10 8.83 -23.87
C LYS A 46 -12.12 9.88 -24.31
N ASN A 47 -11.65 10.95 -24.93
CA ASN A 47 -12.50 12.07 -25.36
C ASN A 47 -13.38 12.65 -24.23
N LYS A 48 -12.79 12.83 -23.03
CA LYS A 48 -13.49 13.32 -21.82
C LYS A 48 -14.65 12.44 -21.35
N LYS A 49 -14.61 11.14 -21.68
CA LYS A 49 -15.58 10.15 -21.21
C LYS A 49 -14.83 8.94 -20.67
N MET A 50 -15.28 8.43 -19.52
CA MET A 50 -14.78 7.17 -18.99
C MET A 50 -15.24 6.02 -19.89
N VAL A 51 -14.29 5.19 -20.33
CA VAL A 51 -14.55 3.93 -21.01
C VAL A 51 -14.29 2.83 -20.00
N LEU A 52 -15.25 1.91 -19.88
CA LEU A 52 -15.20 0.79 -18.97
C LEU A 52 -15.36 -0.51 -19.77
N GLU A 53 -14.36 -1.36 -19.69
CA GLU A 53 -14.31 -2.64 -20.37
C GLU A 53 -14.23 -3.77 -19.34
N VAL A 54 -15.02 -4.83 -19.55
CA VAL A 54 -14.96 -6.06 -18.76
C VAL A 54 -14.73 -7.22 -19.71
N ASN A 55 -13.66 -7.98 -19.47
CA ASN A 55 -13.21 -9.08 -20.33
C ASN A 55 -13.03 -8.67 -21.80
N GLY A 56 -12.59 -7.43 -22.04
CA GLY A 56 -12.38 -6.85 -23.37
C GLY A 56 -13.66 -6.35 -24.07
N TYR A 57 -14.82 -6.40 -23.40
CA TYR A 57 -16.07 -5.88 -23.92
C TYR A 57 -16.41 -4.56 -23.23
N LYS A 58 -16.70 -3.52 -24.02
CA LYS A 58 -17.23 -2.26 -23.50
C LYS A 58 -18.58 -2.49 -22.85
N ILE A 59 -18.72 -2.03 -21.61
CA ILE A 59 -19.95 -2.17 -20.84
C ILE A 59 -20.75 -0.88 -20.98
N GLU A 60 -22.04 -1.01 -21.24
CA GLU A 60 -22.98 0.10 -21.26
C GLU A 60 -23.39 0.47 -19.82
N GLU A 61 -23.73 1.74 -19.60
CA GLU A 61 -23.99 2.25 -18.25
C GLU A 61 -25.08 1.48 -17.49
N LYS A 62 -26.12 1.04 -18.19
CA LYS A 62 -27.21 0.22 -17.63
C LYS A 62 -26.74 -1.12 -17.05
N ASP A 63 -25.58 -1.62 -17.49
CA ASP A 63 -25.04 -2.93 -17.14
C ASP A 63 -23.85 -2.82 -16.16
N PHE A 64 -23.50 -1.60 -15.69
CA PHE A 64 -22.38 -1.38 -14.77
C PHE A 64 -22.51 -2.16 -13.47
N GLU A 65 -23.66 -2.05 -12.79
CA GLU A 65 -23.84 -2.66 -11.47
C GLU A 65 -23.81 -4.19 -11.52
N GLU A 66 -24.41 -4.79 -12.57
CA GLU A 66 -24.36 -6.24 -12.82
C GLU A 66 -22.93 -6.73 -13.03
N ASN A 67 -22.08 -5.85 -13.56
CA ASN A 67 -20.66 -6.12 -13.75
C ASN A 67 -19.80 -5.80 -12.55
N GLY A 68 -20.34 -5.24 -11.46
CA GLY A 68 -19.59 -4.87 -10.26
C GLY A 68 -18.95 -3.48 -10.33
N ILE A 69 -19.45 -2.61 -11.22
CA ILE A 69 -18.99 -1.24 -11.41
C ILE A 69 -20.09 -0.29 -10.90
N TYR A 70 -19.70 0.71 -10.12
CA TYR A 70 -20.61 1.65 -9.49
C TYR A 70 -20.18 3.09 -9.75
N LYS A 71 -21.11 3.95 -10.11
CA LYS A 71 -20.88 5.40 -10.09
C LYS A 71 -20.89 5.89 -8.65
N VAL A 72 -19.92 6.71 -8.26
CA VAL A 72 -19.89 7.28 -6.91
C VAL A 72 -20.84 8.47 -6.85
N ALA A 73 -21.84 8.39 -5.97
CA ALA A 73 -22.83 9.46 -5.79
C ALA A 73 -22.16 10.81 -5.49
N ASN A 74 -22.70 11.88 -6.08
CA ASN A 74 -22.22 13.26 -5.91
C ASN A 74 -20.77 13.51 -6.36
N ARG A 75 -20.15 12.60 -7.13
CA ARG A 75 -18.82 12.79 -7.73
C ARG A 75 -18.85 12.35 -9.20
N GLU A 76 -19.10 13.30 -10.09
CA GLU A 76 -19.12 13.05 -11.53
C GLU A 76 -17.75 12.54 -12.02
N GLY A 77 -17.75 11.56 -12.92
CA GLY A 77 -16.53 10.97 -13.46
C GLY A 77 -15.83 9.96 -12.54
N LEU A 78 -16.27 9.80 -11.28
CA LEU A 78 -15.68 8.84 -10.34
C LEU A 78 -16.44 7.51 -10.36
N TYR A 79 -15.70 6.44 -10.64
CA TYR A 79 -16.20 5.06 -10.69
C TYR A 79 -15.54 4.20 -9.62
N GLU A 80 -16.27 3.22 -9.09
CA GLU A 80 -15.79 2.21 -8.15
C GLU A 80 -16.00 0.81 -8.72
N ILE A 81 -14.93 0.05 -8.89
CA ILE A 81 -14.98 -1.39 -9.16
C ILE A 81 -15.02 -2.11 -7.82
N ARG A 82 -15.99 -3.00 -7.59
CA ARG A 82 -16.09 -3.82 -6.37
C ARG A 82 -16.06 -5.31 -6.73
N CYS A 83 -15.01 -5.99 -6.29
CA CYS A 83 -14.89 -7.44 -6.43
C CYS A 83 -15.41 -8.11 -5.16
N LYS A 84 -16.69 -8.53 -5.17
CA LYS A 84 -17.33 -9.16 -3.99
C LYS A 84 -16.60 -10.43 -3.54
N ASP A 85 -16.08 -11.21 -4.48
CA ASP A 85 -15.42 -12.49 -4.20
C ASP A 85 -14.08 -12.31 -3.46
N THR A 86 -13.43 -11.15 -3.63
CA THR A 86 -12.09 -10.87 -3.10
C THR A 86 -12.05 -9.71 -2.12
N GLY A 87 -13.18 -9.10 -1.75
CA GLY A 87 -13.23 -7.90 -0.90
C GLY A 87 -12.50 -6.65 -1.45
N ALA A 88 -11.84 -6.74 -2.61
CA ALA A 88 -11.01 -5.69 -3.18
C ALA A 88 -11.86 -4.70 -3.97
N SER A 89 -11.56 -3.40 -3.84
CA SER A 89 -12.17 -2.36 -4.65
C SER A 89 -11.17 -1.30 -5.08
N ALA A 90 -11.49 -0.64 -6.19
CA ALA A 90 -10.71 0.49 -6.71
C ALA A 90 -11.64 1.61 -7.13
N ARG A 91 -11.37 2.83 -6.67
CA ARG A 91 -12.00 4.05 -7.18
C ARG A 91 -11.08 4.76 -8.16
N PHE A 92 -11.66 5.26 -9.24
CA PHE A 92 -10.92 5.85 -10.35
C PHE A 92 -11.69 6.95 -11.05
N ASP A 93 -11.03 8.08 -11.31
CA ASP A 93 -11.58 9.25 -12.01
C ASP A 93 -10.84 9.59 -13.33
N GLY A 94 -9.94 8.71 -13.79
CA GLY A 94 -9.07 8.98 -14.95
C GLY A 94 -7.65 9.39 -14.57
N LYS A 95 -7.44 9.87 -13.33
CA LYS A 95 -6.16 10.42 -12.86
C LYS A 95 -5.74 9.90 -11.48
N ASN A 96 -6.69 9.75 -10.57
CA ASN A 96 -6.48 9.34 -9.19
C ASN A 96 -7.02 7.92 -8.99
N ILE A 97 -6.28 7.12 -8.23
CA ILE A 97 -6.62 5.74 -7.91
C ILE A 97 -6.66 5.59 -6.40
N ILE A 98 -7.77 5.10 -5.86
CA ILE A 98 -7.88 4.70 -4.45
C ILE A 98 -8.18 3.21 -4.40
N ALA A 99 -7.19 2.42 -3.99
CA ALA A 99 -7.37 0.99 -3.74
C ALA A 99 -7.86 0.75 -2.31
N ARG A 100 -8.79 -0.18 -2.13
CA ARG A 100 -9.18 -0.73 -0.82
C ARG A 100 -9.08 -2.24 -0.89
N ILE A 101 -8.24 -2.81 -0.03
CA ILE A 101 -8.02 -4.24 0.04
C ILE A 101 -8.53 -4.74 1.39
N GLY A 102 -9.28 -5.84 1.38
CA GLY A 102 -9.81 -6.45 2.59
C GLY A 102 -8.70 -6.96 3.51
N THR A 103 -8.93 -6.96 4.82
CA THR A 103 -7.92 -7.35 5.82
C THR A 103 -7.50 -8.83 5.73
N GLU A 104 -8.27 -9.67 5.03
CA GLU A 104 -7.96 -11.05 4.68
C GLU A 104 -6.72 -11.21 3.78
N TYR A 105 -6.24 -10.12 3.18
CA TYR A 105 -4.99 -10.07 2.41
C TYR A 105 -3.78 -9.59 3.23
N ALA A 106 -3.92 -9.43 4.56
CA ALA A 106 -2.80 -9.03 5.40
C ALA A 106 -1.63 -10.03 5.25
N ASN A 107 -0.41 -9.51 5.08
CA ASN A 107 0.80 -10.28 4.77
C ASN A 107 0.78 -11.07 3.44
N ARG A 108 -0.31 -11.03 2.67
CA ARG A 108 -0.44 -11.65 1.34
C ARG A 108 -0.30 -10.61 0.22
N GLN A 109 -0.74 -9.39 0.50
CA GLN A 109 -0.64 -8.28 -0.45
C GLN A 109 0.83 -8.01 -0.80
N CYS A 110 1.10 -7.67 -2.05
CA CYS A 110 2.30 -6.94 -2.44
C CYS A 110 1.98 -5.94 -3.57
N GLY A 111 2.82 -4.91 -3.73
CA GLY A 111 2.59 -3.81 -4.66
C GLY A 111 3.14 -2.50 -4.09
N ILE A 112 2.96 -1.40 -4.82
CA ILE A 112 3.37 -0.08 -4.31
C ILE A 112 2.53 0.37 -3.10
N CYS A 113 1.39 -0.26 -2.83
CA CYS A 113 0.62 -0.10 -1.59
C CYS A 113 1.19 -0.90 -0.40
N GLY A 114 2.43 -1.40 -0.50
CA GLY A 114 3.10 -2.17 0.55
C GLY A 114 2.56 -3.61 0.67
N HIS A 115 2.99 -4.32 1.72
CA HIS A 115 2.64 -5.72 1.96
C HIS A 115 1.63 -5.95 3.09
N MET A 116 1.06 -4.87 3.64
CA MET A 116 -0.05 -4.90 4.57
C MET A 116 0.19 -5.82 5.80
N ASN A 117 1.38 -5.72 6.39
CA ASN A 117 1.74 -6.39 7.66
C ASN A 117 1.51 -5.46 8.88
N PHE A 118 0.96 -4.26 8.64
CA PHE A 118 0.75 -3.18 9.62
C PHE A 118 2.05 -2.57 10.20
N ASP A 119 3.20 -2.89 9.62
CA ASP A 119 4.48 -2.23 9.90
C ASP A 119 4.82 -1.30 8.73
N LYS A 120 4.75 0.01 8.98
CA LYS A 120 5.09 1.01 7.95
C LYS A 120 6.59 1.09 7.68
N SER A 121 7.43 0.53 8.56
CA SER A 121 8.87 0.69 8.49
C SER A 121 9.53 -0.15 7.39
N ASP A 122 8.84 -1.17 6.88
CA ASP A 122 9.28 -2.03 5.80
C ASP A 122 8.38 -2.00 4.55
N ASP A 123 7.40 -1.09 4.49
CA ASP A 123 6.47 -0.97 3.34
C ASP A 123 7.19 -0.75 1.99
N LEU A 124 8.40 -0.17 2.00
CA LEU A 124 9.26 -0.03 0.81
C LEU A 124 10.05 -1.31 0.48
N ARG A 125 9.37 -2.46 0.56
CA ARG A 125 9.91 -3.76 0.17
C ARG A 125 9.62 -4.05 -1.30
N LYS A 126 10.65 -4.46 -2.02
CA LYS A 126 10.58 -4.78 -3.45
C LYS A 126 9.75 -6.03 -3.74
N ALA A 127 9.38 -6.19 -5.02
CA ALA A 127 8.67 -7.37 -5.51
C ALA A 127 9.43 -8.70 -5.31
N ASP A 128 10.77 -8.65 -5.19
CA ASP A 128 11.63 -9.79 -4.86
C ASP A 128 11.81 -10.02 -3.35
N ASN A 129 11.00 -9.33 -2.54
CA ASN A 129 11.00 -9.37 -1.08
C ASN A 129 12.23 -8.76 -0.38
N GLN A 130 13.12 -8.08 -1.11
CA GLN A 130 14.26 -7.37 -0.54
C GLN A 130 13.91 -5.93 -0.16
N GLU A 131 14.70 -5.32 0.73
CA GLU A 131 14.58 -3.88 1.06
C GLU A 131 15.02 -3.06 -0.17
N ALA A 132 14.24 -2.04 -0.52
CA ALA A 132 14.62 -1.14 -1.61
C ALA A 132 15.73 -0.19 -1.16
N GLU A 133 16.67 0.10 -2.06
CA GLU A 133 17.73 1.08 -1.77
C GLU A 133 17.18 2.51 -1.71
N ASN A 134 16.16 2.80 -2.51
CA ASN A 134 15.46 4.07 -2.60
C ASN A 134 14.07 3.89 -3.22
N LEU A 135 13.25 4.95 -3.23
CA LEU A 135 11.88 4.92 -3.75
C LEU A 135 11.82 4.52 -5.24
N ARG A 136 12.86 4.84 -6.02
CA ARG A 136 12.94 4.50 -7.44
C ARG A 136 13.16 3.00 -7.64
N ASP A 137 14.08 2.39 -6.89
CA ASP A 137 14.31 0.94 -6.87
C ASP A 137 13.03 0.20 -6.44
N PHE A 138 12.34 0.71 -5.41
CA PHE A 138 11.03 0.21 -4.99
C PHE A 138 10.01 0.23 -6.13
N HIS A 139 9.73 1.39 -6.71
CA HIS A 139 8.74 1.54 -7.79
C HIS A 139 9.12 0.68 -9.02
N LYS A 140 10.40 0.64 -9.38
CA LYS A 140 10.92 -0.17 -10.49
C LYS A 140 10.62 -1.65 -10.31
N SER A 141 10.77 -2.17 -9.09
CA SER A 141 10.51 -3.59 -8.79
C SER A 141 9.07 -4.02 -9.06
N TYR A 142 8.11 -3.08 -9.05
CA TYR A 142 6.69 -3.32 -9.29
C TYR A 142 6.24 -2.98 -10.72
N LEU A 143 7.16 -2.71 -11.64
CA LEU A 143 6.82 -2.54 -13.06
C LEU A 143 6.52 -3.90 -13.72
N TYR A 144 5.35 -3.99 -14.33
CA TYR A 144 4.91 -5.09 -15.18
C TYR A 144 4.99 -4.68 -16.65
N ARG A 145 5.67 -5.52 -17.44
CA ARG A 145 5.90 -5.28 -18.87
C ARG A 145 4.83 -6.00 -19.67
N ASP A 146 3.96 -5.23 -20.32
CA ASP A 146 3.09 -5.72 -21.40
C ASP A 146 3.73 -5.39 -22.77
N SER A 147 3.00 -5.62 -23.86
CA SER A 147 3.46 -5.31 -25.22
C SER A 147 3.59 -3.81 -25.52
N GLU A 148 3.01 -2.95 -24.70
CA GLU A 148 2.99 -1.48 -24.88
C GLU A 148 4.01 -0.76 -23.97
N CYS A 149 4.59 -1.48 -23.01
CA CYS A 149 5.66 -1.00 -22.16
C CYS A 149 6.92 -0.70 -22.99
N ASP A 150 7.27 0.58 -23.05
CA ASP A 150 8.46 1.02 -23.76
C ASP A 150 9.72 0.60 -23.00
N GLN A 151 10.50 -0.29 -23.60
CA GLN A 151 11.71 -0.84 -23.00
C GLN A 151 12.76 0.24 -22.70
N SER A 152 12.76 1.35 -23.46
CA SER A 152 13.66 2.48 -23.23
C SER A 152 13.38 3.20 -21.90
N VAL A 153 12.15 3.12 -21.38
CA VAL A 153 11.78 3.67 -20.06
C VAL A 153 12.50 2.90 -18.96
N ILE A 154 12.64 1.58 -19.11
CA ILE A 154 13.30 0.75 -18.11
C ILE A 154 14.81 0.93 -18.19
N GLU A 155 15.37 1.05 -19.40
CA GLU A 155 16.79 1.34 -19.61
C GLU A 155 17.18 2.74 -19.13
N ALA A 156 16.29 3.73 -19.24
CA ALA A 156 16.49 5.07 -18.67
C ALA A 156 16.50 5.02 -17.14
N ILE A 157 15.58 4.27 -16.52
CA ILE A 157 15.59 4.02 -15.07
C ILE A 157 16.87 3.30 -14.64
N GLU A 158 17.41 2.38 -15.46
CA GLU A 158 18.65 1.66 -15.19
C GLU A 158 19.91 2.52 -15.29
N LYS A 159 19.93 3.48 -16.21
CA LYS A 159 21.07 4.40 -16.38
C LYS A 159 21.10 5.48 -15.28
N ASP A 160 19.94 5.97 -14.84
CA ASP A 160 19.82 6.95 -13.74
C ASP A 160 20.30 6.41 -12.39
N SER A 161 20.19 5.10 -12.15
CA SER A 161 20.70 4.46 -10.91
C SER A 161 22.23 4.41 -10.79
N SER A 162 22.97 4.85 -11.82
CA SER A 162 24.43 4.91 -11.81
C SER A 162 25.00 6.32 -11.60
N GLU A 163 24.15 7.36 -11.53
CA GLU A 163 24.56 8.73 -11.22
C GLU A 163 24.12 9.09 -9.80
N GLU A 164 25.07 9.03 -8.86
CA GLU A 164 24.93 9.53 -7.49
C GLU A 164 24.51 11.02 -7.50
N GLY A 165 23.46 11.34 -6.75
CA GLY A 165 23.30 12.67 -6.14
C GLY A 165 22.30 13.62 -6.78
N ARG A 166 21.01 13.41 -6.50
CA ARG A 166 20.10 14.52 -6.21
C ARG A 166 19.00 14.05 -5.26
N GLU A 167 19.16 14.37 -3.98
CA GLU A 167 18.05 14.36 -3.03
C GLU A 167 17.04 15.40 -3.50
N GLU A 168 15.89 14.96 -4.04
CA GLU A 168 14.72 15.81 -4.14
C GLU A 168 13.95 15.71 -2.84
N GLU A 169 14.00 16.78 -2.06
CA GLU A 169 13.18 17.04 -0.87
C GLU A 169 11.70 16.93 -1.26
N TYR A 170 11.09 15.76 -1.03
CA TYR A 170 9.65 15.63 -1.05
C TYR A 170 9.09 16.41 0.15
N ARG A 171 8.48 17.56 -0.13
CA ARG A 171 7.60 18.22 0.84
C ARG A 171 6.26 17.49 0.83
N GLU A 172 5.86 16.99 1.99
CA GLU A 172 4.49 16.55 2.24
C GLU A 172 3.58 17.78 2.32
N ASP A 173 2.93 18.13 1.22
CA ASP A 173 1.72 18.96 1.27
C ASP A 173 0.52 18.01 1.13
N VAL A 174 0.11 17.39 2.24
CA VAL A 174 -1.21 16.74 2.35
C VAL A 174 -1.94 17.40 3.52
N ASP A 175 -2.67 18.45 3.19
CA ASP A 175 -3.66 19.05 4.08
C ASP A 175 -4.74 18.01 4.42
N TYR A 176 -4.63 17.41 5.60
CA TYR A 176 -5.79 16.82 6.27
C TYR A 176 -6.62 17.98 6.82
N GLU A 177 -7.76 18.26 6.20
CA GLU A 177 -8.74 19.16 6.80
C GLU A 177 -9.17 18.61 8.15
N ASP A 178 -8.72 19.32 9.17
CA ASP A 178 -9.01 19.14 10.57
C ASP A 178 -10.50 19.44 10.83
N SER A 179 -11.22 18.45 11.35
CA SER A 179 -12.50 18.71 12.02
C SER A 179 -12.31 18.35 13.48
N GLU A 180 -11.89 19.34 14.26
CA GLU A 180 -11.78 19.24 15.70
C GLU A 180 -13.15 19.03 16.40
N ASN A 181 -13.09 18.20 17.43
CA ASN A 181 -13.90 18.14 18.66
C ASN A 181 -15.21 17.35 18.67
N GLN A 182 -15.19 16.22 19.40
CA GLN A 182 -15.89 16.05 20.70
C GLN A 182 -15.39 14.80 21.45
N ASP A 183 -15.39 14.85 22.79
CA ASP A 183 -14.92 13.82 23.73
C ASP A 183 -15.21 12.37 23.31
N GLU A 184 -14.16 11.60 23.00
CA GLU A 184 -14.29 10.16 22.77
C GLU A 184 -13.19 9.39 23.50
N ASN A 185 -13.58 8.28 24.14
CA ASN A 185 -12.69 7.31 24.78
C ASN A 185 -11.46 7.03 23.89
N ILE A 186 -10.29 7.50 24.31
CA ILE A 186 -9.04 7.25 23.59
C ILE A 186 -8.77 5.74 23.62
N ALA A 187 -8.92 5.10 22.46
CA ALA A 187 -8.69 3.67 22.33
C ALA A 187 -7.19 3.33 22.56
N PRO A 188 -6.88 2.16 23.16
CA PRO A 188 -5.50 1.70 23.29
C PRO A 188 -4.83 1.58 21.92
N ILE A 189 -3.53 1.88 21.87
CA ILE A 189 -2.73 1.76 20.65
C ILE A 189 -1.97 0.43 20.65
N HIS A 190 -1.86 -0.19 19.48
CA HIS A 190 -0.98 -1.34 19.30
C HIS A 190 0.48 -0.89 19.40
N LYS A 191 1.24 -1.50 20.31
CA LYS A 191 2.65 -1.22 20.52
C LYS A 191 3.44 -2.48 20.83
N THR A 192 4.60 -2.59 20.21
CA THR A 192 5.63 -3.58 20.55
C THR A 192 6.29 -3.20 21.86
N ILE A 193 6.36 -4.14 22.79
CA ILE A 193 6.97 -3.93 24.10
C ILE A 193 8.44 -4.34 24.01
N VAL A 194 9.32 -3.44 24.44
CA VAL A 194 10.76 -3.67 24.47
C VAL A 194 11.24 -3.52 25.91
N VAL A 195 11.90 -4.54 26.43
CA VAL A 195 12.52 -4.53 27.75
C VAL A 195 14.02 -4.82 27.61
N GLU A 196 14.83 -4.15 28.42
CA GLU A 196 16.26 -4.47 28.57
C GLU A 196 16.45 -5.30 29.84
N GLU A 197 17.13 -6.43 29.69
CA GLU A 197 17.58 -7.25 30.80
C GLU A 197 19.05 -6.95 31.14
N ASP A 198 19.45 -7.35 32.35
CA ASP A 198 20.83 -7.24 32.81
C ASP A 198 21.77 -7.96 31.83
N GLU A 199 22.91 -7.32 31.52
CA GLU A 199 23.88 -7.69 30.47
C GLU A 199 23.58 -7.26 29.01
N GLY A 200 22.69 -6.28 28.81
CA GLY A 200 22.44 -5.73 27.48
C GLY A 200 21.78 -6.72 26.53
N THR A 201 20.99 -7.63 27.09
CA THR A 201 20.04 -8.45 26.34
C THR A 201 18.75 -7.64 26.18
N ILE A 202 18.22 -7.61 24.96
CA ILE A 202 16.98 -6.90 24.63
C ILE A 202 15.94 -7.92 24.26
N CYS A 203 14.79 -7.83 24.92
CA CYS A 203 13.65 -8.69 24.72
C CYS A 203 12.50 -7.88 24.11
N ILE A 204 11.97 -8.37 23.01
CA ILE A 204 10.92 -7.74 22.22
C ILE A 204 9.70 -8.65 22.25
N SER A 205 8.51 -8.11 22.53
CA SER A 205 7.28 -8.90 22.50
C SER A 205 7.08 -9.55 21.13
N LYS A 206 6.69 -10.82 21.10
CA LYS A 206 6.49 -11.57 19.84
C LYS A 206 5.32 -11.05 19.02
N ALA A 207 4.38 -10.36 19.67
CA ALA A 207 3.25 -9.68 19.05
C ALA A 207 3.15 -8.24 19.57
N SER A 208 2.37 -7.42 18.86
CA SER A 208 2.04 -6.07 19.30
C SER A 208 0.84 -6.10 20.25
N HIS A 209 0.95 -5.44 21.40
CA HIS A 209 -0.09 -5.44 22.43
C HIS A 209 -0.75 -4.07 22.58
N PHE A 210 -1.97 -4.05 23.10
CA PHE A 210 -2.69 -2.81 23.36
C PHE A 210 -2.08 -2.06 24.54
N GLN A 211 -1.63 -0.83 24.32
CA GLN A 211 -1.10 0.05 25.36
C GLN A 211 -1.82 1.39 25.33
N CYS A 212 -2.14 1.93 26.51
CA CYS A 212 -2.69 3.26 26.61
C CYS A 212 -1.72 4.30 26.02
N PRO A 213 -2.21 5.26 25.22
CA PRO A 213 -1.39 6.38 24.76
C PRO A 213 -0.75 7.15 25.91
N LYS A 214 0.46 7.68 25.69
CA LYS A 214 1.16 8.47 26.71
C LYS A 214 0.30 9.66 27.14
N GLY A 215 0.16 9.86 28.44
CA GLY A 215 -0.65 10.96 29.01
C GLY A 215 -2.13 10.63 29.21
N SER A 216 -2.61 9.45 28.84
CA SER A 216 -3.97 8.98 29.13
C SER A 216 -4.09 8.27 30.48
N GLN A 217 -5.30 8.24 31.04
CA GLN A 217 -5.63 7.46 32.24
C GLN A 217 -6.50 6.26 31.86
N SER A 218 -6.10 5.06 32.32
CA SER A 218 -6.90 3.86 32.14
C SER A 218 -8.11 3.86 33.09
N THR A 219 -9.30 3.61 32.56
CA THR A 219 -10.52 3.37 33.37
C THR A 219 -10.69 1.91 33.76
N SER A 220 -10.06 0.99 33.03
CA SER A 220 -9.99 -0.45 33.29
C SER A 220 -8.72 -1.03 32.65
N GLY A 221 -8.27 -2.21 33.08
CA GLY A 221 -7.10 -2.88 32.51
C GLY A 221 -7.18 -4.39 32.69
N GLU A 222 -6.61 -5.12 31.74
CA GLU A 222 -6.46 -6.57 31.77
C GLU A 222 -4.97 -6.93 31.87
N PHE A 223 -4.68 -7.99 32.63
CA PHE A 223 -3.33 -8.55 32.69
C PHE A 223 -3.20 -9.61 31.61
N GLU A 224 -2.24 -9.40 30.70
CA GLU A 224 -1.88 -10.36 29.66
C GLU A 224 -0.46 -10.87 29.91
N GLU A 225 -0.27 -12.18 29.82
CA GLU A 225 1.08 -12.75 29.76
C GLU A 225 1.67 -12.52 28.37
N ILE A 226 2.76 -11.77 28.31
CA ILE A 226 3.40 -11.39 27.05
C ILE A 226 4.62 -12.28 26.82
N GLU A 227 4.65 -12.95 25.67
CA GLU A 227 5.82 -13.69 25.24
C GLU A 227 6.85 -12.76 24.59
N PHE A 228 8.11 -12.89 25.01
CA PHE A 228 9.22 -12.14 24.46
C PHE A 228 10.17 -13.01 23.63
N ALA A 229 10.79 -12.40 22.62
CA ALA A 229 11.95 -12.90 21.90
C ALA A 229 13.17 -12.04 22.28
N CYS A 230 14.20 -12.68 22.83
CA CYS A 230 15.37 -12.00 23.37
C CYS A 230 16.61 -12.17 22.49
N MET A 231 17.39 -11.09 22.34
CA MET A 231 18.63 -11.06 21.56
C MET A 231 19.65 -10.17 22.26
N LYS A 232 20.94 -10.45 22.09
CA LYS A 232 22.00 -9.57 22.61
C LYS A 232 22.08 -8.27 21.78
N ARG A 233 22.11 -7.11 22.44
CA ARG A 233 22.10 -5.76 21.83
C ARG A 233 23.23 -5.51 20.83
N HIS A 234 24.35 -6.22 20.95
CA HIS A 234 25.49 -6.10 20.04
C HIS A 234 25.32 -6.89 18.72
N GLN A 235 24.30 -7.74 18.61
CA GLN A 235 24.02 -8.43 17.36
C GLN A 235 23.48 -7.43 16.33
N HIS A 236 24.06 -7.44 15.13
CA HIS A 236 23.66 -6.53 14.05
C HIS A 236 22.14 -6.57 13.77
N LYS A 237 21.54 -7.76 13.86
CA LYS A 237 20.08 -7.97 13.73
C LYS A 237 19.28 -7.26 14.84
N ALA A 238 19.77 -7.31 16.08
CA ALA A 238 19.15 -6.62 17.22
C ALA A 238 19.29 -5.09 17.09
N GLN A 239 20.46 -4.60 16.66
CA GLN A 239 20.67 -3.16 16.42
C GLN A 239 19.80 -2.62 15.29
N LYS A 240 19.62 -3.38 14.20
CA LYS A 240 18.74 -3.03 13.09
C LYS A 240 17.27 -2.92 13.56
N MET A 241 16.79 -3.92 14.31
CA MET A 241 15.43 -3.91 14.86
C MET A 241 15.20 -2.77 15.87
N LEU A 242 16.16 -2.48 16.75
CA LEU A 242 16.06 -1.35 17.68
C LEU A 242 16.01 0.00 16.98
N ARG A 243 16.82 0.18 15.93
CA ARG A 243 16.79 1.41 15.13
C ARG A 243 15.44 1.60 14.45
N GLN A 244 14.79 0.53 14.01
CA GLN A 244 13.43 0.58 13.44
C GLN A 244 12.38 0.94 14.51
N LEU A 245 12.49 0.39 15.72
CA LEU A 245 11.55 0.64 16.83
C LEU A 245 11.73 2.00 17.52
N LEU A 246 12.93 2.59 17.48
CA LEU A 246 13.29 3.84 18.18
C LEU A 246 13.37 5.07 17.26
N LYS A 247 13.07 4.93 15.96
CA LYS A 247 12.99 6.09 15.06
C LYS A 247 11.91 7.05 15.59
N PRO A 248 12.24 8.33 15.87
CA PRO A 248 11.25 9.29 16.31
C PRO A 248 10.20 9.44 15.21
N LYS A 249 8.92 9.30 15.57
CA LYS A 249 7.83 9.77 14.73
C LYS A 249 7.99 11.28 14.66
N VAL A 250 8.27 11.80 13.46
CA VAL A 250 8.11 13.23 13.21
C VAL A 250 6.61 13.46 13.25
N GLU A 251 6.18 14.25 14.25
CA GLU A 251 4.80 14.71 14.42
C GLU A 251 4.44 15.78 13.38
#